data_AF-A0AAW3GNI1-F1
#
_entry.id   AF-A0AAW3GNI1-F1
#
_cell.length_a   1.000
_cell.length_b   1.000
_cell.length_c   1.000
_cell.angle_alpha   90.00
_cell.angle_beta   90.00
_cell.angle_gamma   90.00
#
_symmetry.space_group_name_H-M   'P 1'
#
loop_
_entity.id
_entity.type
_entity.pdbx_description
1 polymer ?
#
loop_
_entity_poly.entity_id
_entity_poly.type
_entity_poly.pdbx_seq_one_letter_code
_entity_poly.pdbx_strand_id
1 'polypeptide(L)'
;MAIETEKAISWMVARQGAVSYSMDYRNGPSSYDCSSAIYYALMSAGAISAGWAVNTEYMHDWLIKNGYVLIAENQDWNSQRGDVVIWGLRGQSAGAGGHVVMFVDSDNIIHCNYANNGITINNYNQTAASAGWMYSYVYRLANQSSTSTAGKSLDTLVKETLAGIYGNGDTRKAALGNQYEAVMAVINGKATTPKKTIDQLAQEVIAGKHGNGDERKKSLGSDYDAVQKRVTEILKSGTPSNAPKTPSDKPKSEVVNSTTEPKKAEIEATGKATDTKITKEAGDLSFNGVVLKKSVLDIILAKCKEHDILPSYAITVLHFEGLWGASAVGKADNNWGGMTWTGKGERPSGVTVTQGTARPSNEGGYYMHYSSVDDFLTDWFYLLRAGGSYKVSGAKTLSEAVKGMFMVGGSTYDYAASGYDNYIVGMSSRLKAIEAENGSLAKFDVGTVGNVGSTDKIEVNIEGIEISINGVTYTISKKPV
;
A
#
# COMPACT_ATOMS: atom_id res chain seq x y z
N MET A 1 12.21 6.08 3.74
CA MET A 1 11.29 7.21 3.58
C MET A 1 10.56 7.40 4.90
N ALA A 2 10.27 8.63 5.31
CA ALA A 2 9.54 8.90 6.55
C ALA A 2 8.04 8.77 6.30
N ILE A 3 7.32 8.06 7.17
CA ILE A 3 5.86 7.94 7.10
C ILE A 3 5.23 9.18 7.71
N GLU A 4 4.32 9.83 6.98
CA GLU A 4 3.57 11.00 7.43
C GLU A 4 2.26 10.58 8.10
N THR A 5 2.30 10.29 9.41
CA THR A 5 1.13 9.81 10.20
C THR A 5 -0.15 10.62 9.96
N GLU A 6 -0.07 11.95 9.86
CA GLU A 6 -1.24 12.81 9.63
C GLU A 6 -1.89 12.61 8.26
N LYS A 7 -1.09 12.27 7.24
CA LYS A 7 -1.60 11.95 5.91
C LYS A 7 -2.38 10.63 5.93
N ALA A 8 -1.92 9.65 6.71
CA ALA A 8 -2.63 8.38 6.90
C ALA A 8 -3.97 8.59 7.63
N ILE A 9 -3.97 9.36 8.72
CA ILE A 9 -5.20 9.67 9.46
C ILE A 9 -6.18 10.46 8.59
N SER A 10 -5.70 11.48 7.86
CA SER A 10 -6.52 12.27 6.95
C SER A 10 -7.14 11.43 5.83
N TRP A 11 -6.39 10.45 5.32
CA TRP A 11 -6.89 9.52 4.31
C TRP A 11 -8.09 8.69 4.83
N MET A 12 -8.03 8.24 6.08
CA MET A 12 -9.09 7.49 6.74
C MET A 12 -10.30 8.39 7.03
N VAL A 13 -10.07 9.59 7.58
CA VAL A 13 -11.13 10.57 7.88
C VAL A 13 -11.92 10.94 6.63
N ALA A 14 -11.23 11.20 5.51
CA ALA A 14 -11.87 11.55 4.23
C ALA A 14 -12.78 10.44 3.67
N ARG A 15 -12.73 9.22 4.20
CA ARG A 15 -13.52 8.07 3.77
C ARG A 15 -14.62 7.68 4.75
N GLN A 16 -14.76 8.39 5.87
CA GLN A 16 -15.87 8.18 6.79
C GLN A 16 -17.20 8.41 6.06
N GLY A 17 -18.11 7.45 6.16
CA GLY A 17 -19.42 7.48 5.49
C GLY A 17 -19.39 7.33 3.96
N ALA A 18 -18.21 7.21 3.34
CA ALA A 18 -18.07 7.08 1.88
C ALA A 18 -17.67 5.65 1.43
N VAL A 19 -17.31 4.78 2.37
CA VAL A 19 -16.84 3.41 2.10
C VAL A 19 -17.52 2.43 3.05
N SER A 20 -17.72 1.20 2.58
CA SER A 20 -18.27 0.11 3.39
C SER A 20 -17.21 -0.83 3.94
N TYR A 21 -17.59 -1.66 4.92
CA TYR A 21 -16.71 -2.74 5.40
C TYR A 21 -16.87 -3.98 4.52
N SER A 22 -15.76 -4.56 4.05
CA SER A 22 -15.76 -5.85 3.35
C SER A 22 -14.42 -6.56 3.47
N MET A 23 -14.47 -7.83 3.88
CA MET A 23 -13.30 -8.72 3.86
C MET A 23 -13.05 -9.33 2.48
N ASP A 24 -14.08 -9.42 1.63
CA ASP A 24 -13.95 -9.94 0.27
C ASP A 24 -13.45 -8.85 -0.68
N TYR A 25 -14.01 -7.64 -0.55
CA TYR A 25 -13.69 -6.48 -1.38
C TYR A 25 -12.91 -5.43 -0.59
N ARG A 26 -11.70 -5.80 -0.18
CA ARG A 26 -10.89 -5.02 0.75
C ARG A 26 -9.89 -4.07 0.09
N ASN A 27 -9.87 -3.97 -1.23
CA ASN A 27 -8.84 -3.22 -1.97
C ASN A 27 -9.29 -1.82 -2.43
N GLY A 28 -10.45 -1.36 -1.96
CA GLY A 28 -11.07 -0.14 -2.45
C GLY A 28 -11.67 -0.26 -3.86
N PRO A 29 -12.18 0.85 -4.43
CA PRO A 29 -12.29 2.16 -3.78
C PRO A 29 -13.47 2.25 -2.80
N SER A 30 -14.50 1.43 -2.98
CA SER A 30 -15.79 1.51 -2.25
C SER A 30 -15.81 0.80 -0.91
N SER A 31 -14.88 -0.12 -0.68
CA SER A 31 -14.88 -0.94 0.54
C SER A 31 -13.48 -1.37 0.96
N TYR A 32 -13.33 -1.56 2.27
CA TYR A 32 -12.09 -2.00 2.92
C TYR A 32 -12.43 -2.92 4.09
N ASP A 33 -11.48 -3.71 4.55
CA ASP A 33 -11.50 -4.28 5.90
C ASP A 33 -10.59 -3.48 6.85
N CYS A 34 -10.52 -3.90 8.12
CA CYS A 34 -9.73 -3.19 9.12
C CYS A 34 -8.25 -3.06 8.74
N SER A 35 -7.66 -4.13 8.21
CA SER A 35 -6.23 -4.19 7.93
C SER A 35 -5.84 -3.52 6.61
N SER A 36 -6.64 -3.69 5.58
CA SER A 36 -6.47 -3.02 4.29
C SER A 36 -6.67 -1.51 4.41
N ALA A 37 -7.63 -1.04 5.21
CA ALA A 37 -7.83 0.39 5.43
C ALA A 37 -6.57 1.05 6.02
N ILE A 38 -6.00 0.45 7.06
CA ILE A 38 -4.75 0.92 7.67
C ILE A 38 -3.58 0.81 6.68
N TYR A 39 -3.47 -0.28 5.93
CA TYR A 39 -2.46 -0.43 4.89
C TYR A 39 -2.52 0.69 3.85
N TYR A 40 -3.68 0.94 3.24
CA TYR A 40 -3.81 1.96 2.20
C TYR A 40 -3.66 3.38 2.75
N ALA A 41 -4.08 3.61 3.99
CA ALA A 41 -3.83 4.87 4.69
C ALA A 41 -2.33 5.13 4.84
N LEU A 42 -1.58 4.17 5.38
CA LEU A 42 -0.14 4.29 5.60
C LEU A 42 0.65 4.32 4.28
N MET A 43 0.23 3.57 3.27
CA MET A 43 0.75 3.65 1.90
C MET A 43 0.61 5.06 1.33
N SER A 44 -0.56 5.68 1.50
CA SER A 44 -0.77 7.07 1.07
C SER A 44 0.14 8.06 1.81
N ALA A 45 0.63 7.68 3.00
CA ALA A 45 1.53 8.41 3.86
C ALA A 45 3.03 8.11 3.66
N GLY A 46 3.40 7.35 2.62
CA GLY A 46 4.81 7.06 2.30
C GLY A 46 5.35 5.75 2.90
N ALA A 47 4.48 4.88 3.42
CA ALA A 47 4.85 3.51 3.75
C ALA A 47 5.24 2.74 2.48
N ILE A 48 6.20 1.82 2.60
CA ILE A 48 6.63 0.97 1.49
C ILE A 48 5.51 -0.01 1.12
N SER A 49 5.28 -0.17 -0.18
CA SER A 49 4.32 -1.15 -0.67
C SER A 49 4.75 -2.56 -0.33
N ALA A 50 3.82 -3.33 0.22
CA ALA A 50 3.92 -4.79 0.24
C ALA A 50 3.58 -5.44 -1.12
N GLY A 51 3.15 -4.66 -2.12
CA GLY A 51 2.61 -5.17 -3.39
C GLY A 51 1.16 -5.69 -3.32
N TRP A 52 0.58 -5.77 -2.12
CA TRP A 52 -0.80 -6.16 -1.84
C TRP A 52 -1.26 -5.55 -0.50
N ALA A 53 -2.58 -5.43 -0.29
CA ALA A 53 -3.11 -4.94 0.97
C ALA A 53 -2.89 -5.94 2.11
N VAL A 54 -2.00 -5.65 3.06
CA VAL A 54 -1.67 -6.61 4.12
C VAL A 54 -2.89 -6.99 4.96
N ASN A 55 -2.96 -8.24 5.43
CA ASN A 55 -3.96 -8.68 6.41
C ASN A 55 -3.43 -8.48 7.84
N THR A 56 -4.25 -8.78 8.84
CA THR A 56 -3.91 -8.70 10.28
C THR A 56 -2.60 -9.41 10.62
N GLU A 57 -2.41 -10.65 10.14
CA GLU A 57 -1.22 -11.48 10.41
C GLU A 57 0.07 -10.90 9.82
N TYR A 58 0.02 -10.41 8.59
CA TYR A 58 1.20 -9.87 7.89
C TYR A 58 1.53 -8.44 8.27
N MET A 59 0.57 -7.72 8.87
CA MET A 59 0.77 -6.32 9.20
C MET A 59 1.83 -6.12 10.29
N HIS A 60 2.01 -7.07 11.20
CA HIS A 60 3.09 -7.04 12.19
C HIS A 60 4.46 -6.81 11.52
N ASP A 61 4.84 -7.69 10.60
CA ASP A 61 6.15 -7.62 9.93
C ASP A 61 6.23 -6.43 8.98
N TRP A 62 5.10 -6.08 8.34
CA TRP A 62 5.05 -4.94 7.44
C TRP A 62 5.23 -3.60 8.17
N LEU A 63 4.64 -3.43 9.36
CA LEU A 63 4.84 -2.25 10.20
C LEU A 63 6.30 -2.13 10.62
N ILE A 64 6.94 -3.21 11.05
CA ILE A 64 8.38 -3.20 11.41
C ILE A 64 9.26 -2.81 10.23
N LYS A 65 9.00 -3.37 9.03
CA LYS A 65 9.72 -2.99 7.80
C LYS A 65 9.53 -1.50 7.44
N ASN A 66 8.43 -0.91 7.88
CA ASN A 66 8.08 0.49 7.72
C ASN A 66 8.59 1.40 8.84
N GLY A 67 9.44 0.88 9.74
CA GLY A 67 10.06 1.65 10.80
C GLY A 67 9.19 1.79 12.05
N TYR A 68 8.10 1.03 12.18
CA TYR A 68 7.43 0.89 13.46
C TYR A 68 8.22 -0.03 14.40
N VAL A 69 8.02 0.16 15.70
CA VAL A 69 8.53 -0.70 16.77
C VAL A 69 7.38 -1.18 17.62
N LEU A 70 7.45 -2.44 18.08
CA LEU A 70 6.52 -2.97 19.06
C LEU A 70 6.84 -2.34 20.42
N ILE A 71 5.88 -1.63 21.01
CA ILE A 71 6.06 -0.90 22.29
C ILE A 71 5.33 -1.56 23.46
N ALA A 72 4.30 -2.35 23.17
CA ALA A 72 3.57 -3.11 24.16
C ALA A 72 2.94 -4.35 23.52
N GLU A 73 2.91 -5.45 24.27
CA GLU A 73 2.24 -6.70 23.92
C GLU A 73 1.39 -7.11 25.12
N ASN A 74 0.07 -7.15 24.92
CA ASN A 74 -0.95 -7.54 25.90
C ASN A 74 -0.77 -6.93 27.30
N GLN A 75 -0.42 -5.64 27.33
CA GLN A 75 -0.23 -4.86 28.55
C GLN A 75 -0.59 -3.41 28.30
N ASP A 76 -0.83 -2.65 29.37
CA ASP A 76 -1.13 -1.23 29.28
C ASP A 76 0.05 -0.43 28.67
N TRP A 77 -0.30 0.65 27.99
CA TRP A 77 0.67 1.60 27.46
C TRP A 77 0.10 3.01 27.45
N ASN A 78 0.99 4.00 27.35
CA ASN A 78 0.57 5.38 27.11
C ASN A 78 0.34 5.57 25.61
N SER A 79 -0.93 5.56 25.20
CA SER A 79 -1.36 5.73 23.81
C SER A 79 -0.96 7.08 23.24
N GLN A 80 -0.54 7.05 21.97
CA GLN A 80 -0.19 8.24 21.21
C GLN A 80 -0.89 8.20 19.85
N ARG A 81 -1.22 9.40 19.35
CA ARG A 81 -1.71 9.57 17.98
C ARG A 81 -0.74 8.94 16.99
N GLY A 82 -1.26 8.08 16.12
CA GLY A 82 -0.47 7.32 15.15
C GLY A 82 -0.02 5.94 15.62
N ASP A 83 -0.25 5.57 16.88
CA ASP A 83 -0.06 4.19 17.32
C ASP A 83 -1.02 3.29 16.54
N VAL A 84 -0.48 2.18 16.01
CA VAL A 84 -1.26 1.15 15.34
C VAL A 84 -1.37 -0.04 16.28
N VAL A 85 -2.59 -0.48 16.56
CA VAL A 85 -2.84 -1.64 17.41
C VAL A 85 -3.45 -2.76 16.60
N ILE A 86 -2.85 -3.94 16.72
CA ILE A 86 -3.37 -5.18 16.15
C ILE A 86 -3.93 -6.02 17.29
N TRP A 87 -5.23 -6.31 17.20
CA TRP A 87 -5.94 -7.23 18.09
C TRP A 87 -5.97 -8.64 17.49
N GLY A 88 -5.95 -9.64 18.36
CA GLY A 88 -5.85 -11.06 18.02
C GLY A 88 -4.43 -11.58 18.25
N LEU A 89 -4.31 -12.78 18.83
CA LEU A 89 -3.02 -13.45 19.00
C LEU A 89 -2.43 -13.75 17.61
N ARG A 90 -1.15 -13.44 17.42
CA ARG A 90 -0.48 -13.71 16.15
C ARG A 90 -0.55 -15.21 15.81
N GLY A 91 -0.92 -15.54 14.58
CA GLY A 91 -1.26 -16.89 14.12
C GLY A 91 -2.74 -17.27 14.29
N GLN A 92 -3.54 -16.46 14.98
CA GLN A 92 -4.98 -16.69 15.22
C GLN A 92 -5.85 -15.46 14.90
N SER A 93 -5.25 -14.40 14.37
CA SER A 93 -5.88 -13.09 14.12
C SER A 93 -6.48 -12.96 12.72
N ALA A 94 -6.55 -14.04 11.93
CA ALA A 94 -7.14 -14.03 10.60
C ALA A 94 -8.68 -13.96 10.64
N GLY A 95 -9.27 -13.29 9.65
CA GLY A 95 -10.73 -13.13 9.56
C GLY A 95 -11.30 -12.38 10.78
N ALA A 96 -12.32 -12.95 11.43
CA ALA A 96 -12.93 -12.38 12.63
C ALA A 96 -12.06 -12.53 13.90
N GLY A 97 -10.97 -13.28 13.84
CA GLY A 97 -10.06 -13.51 14.98
C GLY A 97 -9.15 -12.33 15.30
N GLY A 98 -9.14 -11.28 14.47
CA GLY A 98 -8.31 -10.11 14.67
C GLY A 98 -8.91 -8.83 14.12
N HIS A 99 -8.31 -7.71 14.52
CA HIS A 99 -8.76 -6.38 14.14
C HIS A 99 -7.62 -5.38 14.21
N VAL A 100 -7.69 -4.32 13.41
CA VAL A 100 -6.59 -3.33 13.34
C VAL A 100 -7.16 -1.94 13.47
N VAL A 101 -6.52 -1.15 14.33
CA VAL A 101 -6.93 0.21 14.64
C VAL A 101 -5.72 1.13 14.65
N MET A 102 -5.95 2.42 14.42
CA MET A 102 -4.91 3.45 14.56
C MET A 102 -5.43 4.56 15.47
N PHE A 103 -4.64 4.97 16.46
CA PHE A 103 -5.00 6.03 17.38
C PHE A 103 -4.99 7.40 16.68
N VAL A 104 -6.05 8.18 16.91
CA VAL A 104 -6.14 9.57 16.48
C VAL A 104 -5.88 10.54 17.64
N ASP A 105 -6.01 10.12 18.88
CA ASP A 105 -5.58 10.90 20.05
C ASP A 105 -5.21 9.93 21.18
N SER A 106 -5.29 10.34 22.45
CA SER A 106 -5.05 9.45 23.59
C SER A 106 -6.12 8.37 23.75
N ASP A 107 -7.35 8.63 23.35
CA ASP A 107 -8.51 7.82 23.75
C ASP A 107 -9.29 7.26 22.56
N ASN A 108 -9.12 7.83 21.37
CA ASN A 108 -9.91 7.51 20.19
C ASN A 108 -9.06 6.86 19.10
N ILE A 109 -9.68 5.94 18.40
CA ILE A 109 -9.12 5.19 17.27
C ILE A 109 -9.94 5.43 16.00
N ILE A 110 -9.26 5.39 14.87
CA ILE A 110 -9.88 5.31 13.54
C ILE A 110 -9.62 3.93 12.94
N HIS A 111 -10.67 3.33 12.39
CA HIS A 111 -10.61 1.99 11.82
C HIS A 111 -11.78 1.73 10.87
N CYS A 112 -11.61 0.79 9.95
CA CYS A 112 -12.73 0.23 9.19
C CYS A 112 -13.29 -0.98 9.94
N ASN A 113 -14.60 -1.03 10.19
CA ASN A 113 -15.19 -2.11 10.98
C ASN A 113 -16.58 -2.54 10.50
N TYR A 114 -16.89 -3.79 10.81
CA TYR A 114 -18.15 -4.44 10.47
C TYR A 114 -19.35 -3.79 11.16
N ALA A 115 -19.23 -3.46 12.45
CA ALA A 115 -20.35 -2.96 13.27
C ALA A 115 -20.93 -1.64 12.74
N ASN A 116 -20.09 -0.78 12.16
CA ASN A 116 -20.50 0.50 11.56
C ASN A 116 -20.48 0.49 10.03
N ASN A 117 -20.22 -0.67 9.41
CA ASN A 117 -20.14 -0.84 7.97
C ASN A 117 -19.32 0.24 7.25
N GLY A 118 -18.08 0.46 7.70
CA GLY A 118 -17.22 1.48 7.09
C GLY A 118 -16.15 1.99 8.05
N ILE A 119 -15.55 3.13 7.70
CA ILE A 119 -14.55 3.80 8.54
C ILE A 119 -15.24 4.72 9.56
N THR A 120 -14.91 4.54 10.83
CA THR A 120 -15.40 5.37 11.94
C THR A 120 -14.30 5.71 12.93
N ILE A 121 -14.54 6.76 13.72
CA ILE A 121 -13.74 7.09 14.90
C ILE A 121 -14.54 6.66 16.13
N ASN A 122 -13.93 5.84 16.98
CA ASN A 122 -14.56 5.30 18.18
C ASN A 122 -13.59 5.38 19.36
N ASN A 123 -14.13 5.38 20.59
CA ASN A 123 -13.31 5.30 21.78
C ASN A 123 -12.65 3.92 21.88
N TYR A 124 -11.35 3.88 22.16
CA TYR A 124 -10.57 2.64 22.21
C TYR A 124 -11.08 1.68 23.27
N ASN A 125 -11.22 2.15 24.52
CA ASN A 125 -11.60 1.29 25.65
C ASN A 125 -13.00 0.68 25.46
N GLN A 126 -13.95 1.46 24.95
CA GLN A 126 -15.31 0.95 24.66
C GLN A 126 -15.30 -0.09 23.54
N THR A 127 -14.51 0.16 22.48
CA THR A 127 -14.41 -0.74 21.34
C THR A 127 -13.69 -2.04 21.72
N ALA A 128 -12.58 -1.93 22.46
CA ALA A 128 -11.82 -3.07 22.97
C ALA A 128 -12.65 -3.91 23.96
N ALA A 129 -13.40 -3.27 24.87
CA ALA A 129 -14.32 -3.97 25.76
C ALA A 129 -15.43 -4.72 25.01
N SER A 130 -16.00 -4.10 23.98
CA SER A 130 -17.03 -4.71 23.13
C SER A 130 -16.48 -5.87 22.29
N ALA A 131 -15.19 -5.84 21.96
CA ALA A 131 -14.47 -6.95 21.34
C ALA A 131 -14.00 -8.02 22.35
N GLY A 132 -14.27 -7.86 23.65
CA GLY A 132 -13.91 -8.82 24.69
C GLY A 132 -12.45 -8.74 25.14
N TRP A 133 -11.80 -7.58 25.02
CA TRP A 133 -10.39 -7.36 25.39
C TRP A 133 -9.46 -8.39 24.75
N MET A 134 -9.53 -8.48 23.43
CA MET A 134 -8.67 -9.36 22.64
C MET A 134 -7.19 -9.09 22.93
N TYR A 135 -6.37 -10.14 22.82
CA TYR A 135 -4.91 -10.03 22.87
C TYR A 135 -4.44 -8.93 21.92
N SER A 136 -3.49 -8.08 22.33
CA SER A 136 -3.12 -6.90 21.55
C SER A 136 -1.62 -6.70 21.39
N TYR A 137 -1.24 -6.14 20.25
CA TYR A 137 0.11 -5.71 19.91
C TYR A 137 0.08 -4.25 19.51
N VAL A 138 0.92 -3.43 20.14
CA VAL A 138 0.94 -1.98 19.95
C VAL A 138 2.22 -1.58 19.24
N TYR A 139 2.07 -0.99 18.06
CA TYR A 139 3.17 -0.53 17.21
C TYR A 139 3.20 0.99 17.15
N ARG A 140 4.38 1.56 17.37
CA ARG A 140 4.64 3.00 17.24
C ARG A 140 5.72 3.26 16.21
N LEU A 141 5.52 4.27 15.37
CA LEU A 141 6.53 4.68 14.40
C LEU A 141 7.79 5.19 15.13
N ALA A 142 8.95 4.56 14.88
CA ALA A 142 10.21 4.98 15.48
C ALA A 142 10.66 6.32 14.86
N ASN A 143 11.23 7.19 15.70
CA ASN A 143 11.69 8.52 15.27
C ASN A 143 10.59 9.34 14.56
N GLN A 144 9.39 9.43 15.15
CA GLN A 144 8.50 10.51 14.79
C GLN A 144 9.27 11.82 14.96
N SER A 145 9.68 12.42 13.85
CA SER A 145 10.36 13.70 13.86
C SER A 145 9.37 14.68 14.47
N SER A 146 9.61 15.06 15.73
CA SER A 146 8.99 16.23 16.32
C SER A 146 9.30 17.37 15.37
N THR A 147 8.30 17.79 14.61
CA THR A 147 8.48 18.79 13.58
C THR A 147 8.77 20.09 14.31
N SER A 148 10.06 20.41 14.40
CA SER A 148 10.52 21.63 15.06
C SER A 148 9.79 22.83 14.45
N THR A 149 9.16 23.61 15.33
CA THR A 149 8.53 24.89 14.97
C THR A 149 9.55 26.03 14.91
N ALA A 150 10.81 25.76 15.28
CA ALA A 150 11.87 26.76 15.31
C ALA A 150 12.19 27.28 13.90
N GLY A 151 11.98 28.58 13.68
CA GLY A 151 12.29 29.27 12.42
C GLY A 151 11.17 29.30 11.38
N LYS A 152 10.02 28.66 11.64
CA LYS A 152 8.87 28.71 10.71
C LYS A 152 8.08 30.00 10.86
N SER A 153 7.53 30.49 9.76
CA SER A 153 6.68 31.69 9.76
C SER A 153 5.29 31.39 10.33
N LEU A 154 4.62 32.40 10.91
CA LEU A 154 3.26 32.24 11.44
C LEU A 154 2.27 31.77 10.35
N ASP A 155 2.41 32.24 9.11
CA ASP A 155 1.60 31.79 7.97
C ASP A 155 1.82 30.30 7.66
N THR A 156 3.07 29.86 7.67
CA THR A 156 3.44 28.45 7.50
C THR A 156 2.83 27.60 8.61
N LEU A 157 2.98 28.02 9.86
CA LEU A 157 2.43 27.31 11.01
C LEU A 157 0.89 27.24 10.97
N VAL A 158 0.22 28.30 10.54
CA VAL A 158 -1.25 28.34 10.35
C VAL A 158 -1.70 27.36 9.26
N LYS A 159 -1.04 27.37 8.09
CA LYS A 159 -1.34 26.45 6.99
C LYS A 159 -1.10 25.00 7.39
N GLU A 160 0.03 24.71 8.03
CA GLU A 160 0.38 23.39 8.53
C GLU A 160 -0.60 22.93 9.63
N THR A 161 -1.02 23.83 10.51
CA THR A 161 -2.03 23.53 11.55
C THR A 161 -3.41 23.25 10.96
N LEU A 162 -3.85 24.02 9.95
CA LEU A 162 -5.09 23.77 9.20
C LEU A 162 -5.03 22.47 8.39
N ALA A 163 -3.84 22.11 7.90
CA ALA A 163 -3.57 20.84 7.22
C ALA A 163 -3.39 19.65 8.19
N GLY A 164 -3.53 19.87 9.51
CA GLY A 164 -3.48 18.83 10.52
C GLY A 164 -2.09 18.38 10.97
N ILE A 165 -1.01 19.01 10.46
CA ILE A 165 0.41 18.63 10.71
C ILE A 165 0.75 18.57 12.21
N TYR A 166 0.10 19.42 13.01
CA TYR A 166 0.35 19.55 14.45
C TYR A 166 -0.68 18.82 15.32
N GLY A 167 -1.52 17.95 14.74
CA GLY A 167 -2.58 17.26 15.47
C GLY A 167 -3.67 18.21 15.98
N ASN A 168 -4.39 17.79 17.03
CA ASN A 168 -5.52 18.49 17.64
C ASN A 168 -5.38 18.53 19.18
N GLY A 169 -6.17 19.37 19.86
CA GLY A 169 -6.19 19.47 21.33
C GLY A 169 -4.81 19.75 21.96
N ASP A 170 -4.48 18.99 22.99
CA ASP A 170 -3.22 19.13 23.74
C ASP A 170 -1.97 18.76 22.92
N THR A 171 -2.10 17.86 21.94
CA THR A 171 -1.03 17.53 21.00
C THR A 171 -0.64 18.73 20.15
N ARG A 172 -1.63 19.51 19.68
CA ARG A 172 -1.38 20.76 18.95
C ARG A 172 -0.74 21.82 19.81
N LYS A 173 -1.17 21.90 21.06
CA LYS A 173 -0.61 22.83 22.05
C LYS A 173 0.85 22.51 22.37
N ALA A 174 1.17 21.23 22.55
CA ALA A 174 2.53 20.77 22.78
C ALA A 174 3.43 20.96 21.55
N ALA A 175 2.92 20.66 20.34
CA ALA A 175 3.70 20.75 19.11
C ALA A 175 3.98 22.19 18.67
N LEU A 176 2.99 23.09 18.81
CA LEU A 176 3.16 24.52 18.49
C LEU A 176 3.88 25.30 19.61
N GLY A 177 3.84 24.80 20.85
CA GLY A 177 4.47 25.44 22.00
C GLY A 177 4.09 26.91 22.12
N ASN A 178 5.08 27.79 22.19
CA ASN A 178 4.89 29.24 22.28
C ASN A 178 4.15 29.86 21.08
N GLN A 179 4.08 29.17 19.93
CA GLN A 179 3.39 29.66 18.74
C GLN A 179 1.90 29.27 18.72
N TYR A 180 1.45 28.43 19.65
CA TYR A 180 0.08 27.90 19.68
C TYR A 180 -0.98 29.00 19.72
N GLU A 181 -0.85 29.97 20.62
CA GLU A 181 -1.85 31.03 20.78
C GLU A 181 -1.95 31.92 19.54
N ALA A 182 -0.80 32.31 18.97
CA ALA A 182 -0.74 33.13 17.76
C ALA A 182 -1.36 32.42 16.55
N VAL A 183 -1.05 31.13 16.37
CA VAL A 183 -1.60 30.31 15.29
C VAL A 183 -3.12 30.15 15.43
N MET A 184 -3.60 29.83 16.63
CA MET A 184 -5.04 29.64 16.87
C MET A 184 -5.83 30.95 16.82
N ALA A 185 -5.23 32.09 17.16
CA ALA A 185 -5.85 33.40 16.98
C ALA A 185 -6.11 33.72 15.51
N VAL A 186 -5.18 33.37 14.61
CA VAL A 186 -5.37 33.53 13.16
C VAL A 186 -6.42 32.57 12.62
N ILE A 187 -6.36 31.28 13.00
CA ILE A 187 -7.32 30.25 12.56
C ILE A 187 -8.76 30.59 13.00
N ASN A 188 -8.94 31.07 14.23
CA ASN A 188 -10.26 31.41 14.77
C ASN A 188 -10.77 32.79 14.29
N GLY A 189 -10.11 33.40 13.30
CA GLY A 189 -10.52 34.69 12.73
C GLY A 189 -10.38 35.87 13.68
N LYS A 190 -9.63 35.74 14.79
CA LYS A 190 -9.40 36.79 15.80
C LYS A 190 -8.17 37.65 15.49
N ALA A 191 -7.33 37.25 14.53
CA ALA A 191 -6.17 38.00 14.06
C ALA A 191 -5.93 37.74 12.56
N THR A 192 -5.41 38.72 11.84
CA THR A 192 -4.94 38.53 10.44
C THR A 192 -3.42 38.39 10.42
N THR A 193 -2.89 37.45 9.64
CA THR A 193 -1.44 37.28 9.49
C THR A 193 -0.81 38.57 8.95
N PRO A 194 0.26 39.12 9.56
CA PRO A 194 0.98 40.24 8.97
C PRO A 194 1.57 39.83 7.63
N LYS A 195 1.07 40.40 6.53
CA LYS A 195 1.63 40.16 5.19
C LYS A 195 3.02 40.79 5.13
N LYS A 196 4.04 40.02 4.74
CA LYS A 196 5.39 40.55 4.49
C LYS A 196 5.31 41.65 3.44
N THR A 197 6.08 42.73 3.63
CA THR A 197 6.12 43.82 2.65
C THR A 197 6.89 43.39 1.40
N ILE A 198 6.66 44.07 0.28
CA ILE A 198 7.39 43.84 -0.98
C ILE A 198 8.91 44.00 -0.78
N ASP A 199 9.33 44.93 0.10
CA ASP A 199 10.75 45.11 0.44
C ASP A 199 11.35 43.90 1.17
N GLN A 200 10.63 43.33 2.13
CA GLN A 200 11.08 42.14 2.85
C GLN A 200 11.19 40.93 1.91
N LEU A 201 10.20 40.74 1.06
CA LEU A 201 10.21 39.67 0.07
C LEU A 201 11.33 39.86 -0.97
N ALA A 202 11.61 41.10 -1.37
CA ALA A 202 12.70 41.40 -2.29
C ALA A 202 14.08 41.07 -1.68
N GLN A 203 14.28 41.37 -0.40
CA GLN A 203 15.51 40.98 0.32
C GLN A 203 15.65 39.46 0.44
N GLU A 204 14.56 38.74 0.71
CA GLU A 204 14.58 37.26 0.76
C GLU A 204 14.90 36.64 -0.60
N VAL A 205 14.43 37.24 -1.69
CA VAL A 205 14.78 36.82 -3.06
C VAL A 205 16.27 37.06 -3.35
N ILE A 206 16.82 38.20 -2.96
CA ILE A 206 18.26 38.51 -3.11
C ILE A 206 19.09 37.55 -2.25
N ALA A 207 18.60 37.17 -1.07
CA ALA A 207 19.20 36.16 -0.19
C ALA A 207 19.00 34.71 -0.67
N GLY A 208 18.36 34.48 -1.82
CA GLY A 208 18.20 33.16 -2.43
C GLY A 208 17.09 32.28 -1.84
N LYS A 209 16.25 32.79 -0.92
CA LYS A 209 15.25 32.00 -0.19
C LYS A 209 14.03 31.57 -1.02
N HIS A 210 13.86 32.13 -2.21
CA HIS A 210 12.71 31.87 -3.09
C HIS A 210 13.08 31.11 -4.37
N GLY A 211 14.28 30.51 -4.46
CA GLY A 211 14.71 29.81 -5.67
C GLY A 211 14.82 30.73 -6.90
N ASN A 212 14.83 30.13 -8.09
CA ASN A 212 14.95 30.82 -9.38
C ASN A 212 13.77 30.47 -10.33
N GLY A 213 13.56 31.28 -11.37
CA GLY A 213 12.54 31.03 -12.39
C GLY A 213 11.14 30.71 -11.84
N ASP A 214 10.60 29.54 -12.22
CA ASP A 214 9.26 29.08 -11.85
C ASP A 214 9.11 28.78 -10.35
N GLU A 215 10.18 28.35 -9.67
CA GLU A 215 10.16 28.14 -8.22
C GLU A 215 9.88 29.46 -7.48
N ARG A 216 10.49 30.56 -7.95
CA ARG A 216 10.27 31.90 -7.41
C ARG A 216 8.86 32.39 -7.67
N LYS A 217 8.34 32.13 -8.86
CA LYS A 217 6.96 32.49 -9.22
C LYS A 217 5.94 31.74 -8.38
N LYS A 218 6.17 30.45 -8.14
CA LYS A 218 5.36 29.63 -7.23
C LYS A 218 5.48 30.10 -5.77
N SER A 219 6.68 30.50 -5.34
CA SER A 219 6.95 30.93 -3.97
C SER A 219 6.33 32.31 -3.63
N LEU A 220 6.35 33.26 -4.57
CA LEU A 220 5.86 34.63 -4.36
C LEU A 220 4.40 34.84 -4.79
N GLY A 221 3.85 33.95 -5.63
CA GLY A 221 2.45 34.01 -6.05
C GLY A 221 2.10 35.35 -6.73
N SER A 222 1.02 35.99 -6.28
CA SER A 222 0.55 37.27 -6.84
C SER A 222 1.50 38.44 -6.57
N ASP A 223 2.42 38.33 -5.60
CA ASP A 223 3.40 39.37 -5.29
C ASP A 223 4.65 39.27 -6.18
N TYR A 224 4.77 38.24 -7.02
CA TYR A 224 5.93 37.97 -7.86
C TYR A 224 6.36 39.18 -8.70
N ASP A 225 5.45 39.81 -9.44
CA ASP A 225 5.78 40.92 -10.33
C ASP A 225 6.29 42.14 -9.57
N ALA A 226 5.64 42.47 -8.45
CA ALA A 226 6.02 43.60 -7.60
C ALA A 226 7.37 43.37 -6.90
N VAL A 227 7.61 42.16 -6.40
CA VAL A 227 8.86 41.78 -5.74
C VAL A 227 10.02 41.69 -6.74
N GLN A 228 9.81 41.10 -7.91
CA GLN A 228 10.86 40.98 -8.93
C GLN A 228 11.27 42.35 -9.49
N LYS A 229 10.30 43.28 -9.64
CA LYS A 229 10.60 44.68 -9.96
C LYS A 229 11.46 45.32 -8.88
N ARG A 230 11.11 45.11 -7.60
CA ARG A 230 11.86 45.66 -6.47
C ARG A 230 13.28 45.08 -6.34
N VAL A 231 13.45 43.77 -6.54
CA VAL A 231 14.77 43.12 -6.62
C VAL A 231 15.63 43.74 -7.71
N THR A 232 15.04 44.01 -8.88
CA THR A 232 15.74 44.64 -10.00
C THR A 232 16.18 46.06 -9.68
N GLU A 233 15.35 46.83 -8.98
CA GLU A 233 15.70 48.18 -8.51
C GLU A 233 16.87 48.13 -7.52
N ILE A 234 16.84 47.23 -6.54
CA ILE A 234 17.90 47.07 -5.54
C ILE A 234 19.23 46.65 -6.19
N LEU A 235 19.20 45.77 -7.19
CA LEU A 235 20.40 45.32 -7.91
C LEU A 235 20.98 46.37 -8.87
N LYS A 236 20.17 47.32 -9.34
CA LYS A 236 20.62 48.42 -10.23
C LYS A 236 21.30 49.57 -9.49
N SER A 237 21.09 49.72 -8.18
CA SER A 237 21.60 50.83 -7.37
C SER A 237 22.88 50.51 -6.57
N GLY A 238 23.88 49.84 -7.16
CA GLY A 238 25.03 49.23 -6.45
C GLY A 238 25.80 50.06 -5.39
N THR A 239 25.60 49.69 -4.10
CA THR A 239 26.50 49.54 -2.89
C THR A 239 27.38 50.71 -2.34
N PRO A 240 27.77 50.77 -1.01
CA PRO A 240 28.25 49.66 -0.14
C PRO A 240 27.79 49.59 1.36
N SER A 241 28.04 48.41 1.97
CA SER A 241 28.20 48.05 3.40
C SER A 241 26.93 47.86 4.26
N ASN A 242 26.69 46.72 4.94
CA ASN A 242 27.54 46.10 5.96
C ASN A 242 27.46 44.57 5.98
N ALA A 243 28.63 43.93 5.91
CA ALA A 243 28.86 42.56 6.33
C ALA A 243 29.31 42.52 7.80
N PRO A 244 28.81 41.56 8.61
CA PRO A 244 29.55 41.07 9.76
C PRO A 244 30.34 39.80 9.42
N LYS A 245 31.59 39.81 9.88
CA LYS A 245 32.67 38.86 9.65
C LYS A 245 32.45 37.52 10.35
N THR A 246 32.87 36.45 9.69
CA THR A 246 33.28 35.17 10.30
C THR A 246 34.61 35.34 11.03
N PRO A 247 34.83 34.66 12.16
CA PRO A 247 36.13 34.11 12.49
C PRO A 247 36.09 32.58 12.48
N SER A 248 37.00 32.00 11.72
CA SER A 248 37.42 30.60 11.81
C SER A 248 38.28 30.40 13.05
N ASP A 249 38.16 29.24 13.71
CA ASP A 249 39.34 28.52 14.20
C ASP A 249 39.02 27.03 14.45
N LYS A 250 39.98 26.19 14.05
CA LYS A 250 40.13 24.76 14.36
C LYS A 250 41.31 24.69 15.34
N PRO A 251 41.39 23.72 16.27
CA PRO A 251 42.29 22.59 15.98
C PRO A 251 41.93 21.22 16.61
N LYS A 252 42.45 20.19 15.92
CA LYS A 252 43.02 18.88 16.35
C LYS A 252 42.51 18.21 17.65
N SER A 253 41.93 17.01 17.55
CA SER A 253 42.58 15.67 17.61
C SER A 253 42.84 15.18 19.03
N GLU A 254 42.09 14.16 19.47
CA GLU A 254 42.67 13.08 20.27
C GLU A 254 41.87 11.79 20.15
N VAL A 255 42.63 10.71 20.06
CA VAL A 255 42.25 9.31 19.81
C VAL A 255 42.22 8.61 21.16
N VAL A 256 41.16 7.88 21.49
CA VAL A 256 41.24 6.77 22.45
C VAL A 256 40.31 5.63 22.01
N ASN A 257 40.96 4.54 21.59
CA ASN A 257 40.41 3.18 21.47
C ASN A 257 39.79 2.72 22.80
N SER A 258 38.69 1.97 22.74
CA SER A 258 38.57 0.73 23.52
C SER A 258 37.42 -0.14 23.02
N THR A 259 37.83 -1.24 22.38
CA THR A 259 37.16 -2.53 22.22
C THR A 259 36.53 -3.04 23.51
N THR A 260 35.33 -3.63 23.44
CA THR A 260 35.00 -4.93 24.07
C THR A 260 33.61 -5.42 23.63
N GLU A 261 33.56 -6.54 22.89
CA GLU A 261 32.46 -7.50 22.99
C GLU A 261 32.57 -8.23 24.35
N PRO A 262 31.51 -8.88 24.87
CA PRO A 262 31.37 -10.32 24.58
C PRO A 262 29.94 -10.90 24.55
N LYS A 263 29.82 -11.97 23.73
CA LYS A 263 29.10 -13.26 23.91
C LYS A 263 27.57 -13.35 24.11
N LYS A 264 26.97 -13.93 23.05
CA LYS A 264 26.13 -15.13 22.96
C LYS A 264 25.87 -15.90 24.28
N ALA A 265 24.59 -16.10 24.61
CA ALA A 265 24.10 -17.22 25.40
C ALA A 265 22.84 -17.81 24.75
N GLU A 266 22.93 -19.09 24.40
CA GLU A 266 21.83 -20.01 24.09
C GLU A 266 20.99 -20.27 25.34
N ILE A 267 19.66 -20.38 25.17
CA ILE A 267 18.82 -21.21 26.05
C ILE A 267 17.91 -22.03 25.13
N GLU A 268 18.09 -23.34 25.19
CA GLU A 268 17.29 -24.36 24.53
C GLU A 268 15.94 -24.58 25.24
N ALA A 269 14.91 -24.68 24.40
CA ALA A 269 13.71 -25.52 24.43
C ALA A 269 13.13 -26.06 25.78
N THR A 270 11.81 -25.93 25.91
CA THR A 270 10.88 -27.10 25.96
C THR A 270 9.41 -26.64 25.87
N GLY A 271 8.60 -27.37 25.08
CA GLY A 271 7.12 -27.33 25.17
C GLY A 271 6.36 -27.13 23.85
N LYS A 272 6.14 -28.21 23.10
CA LYS A 272 5.46 -28.28 21.79
C LYS A 272 3.97 -27.86 21.83
N ALA A 273 3.59 -26.95 20.93
CA ALA A 273 2.31 -26.98 20.21
C ALA A 273 2.64 -26.77 18.72
N THR A 274 2.12 -27.63 17.86
CA THR A 274 2.53 -27.80 16.46
C THR A 274 2.18 -26.59 15.59
N ASP A 275 3.17 -25.72 15.42
CA ASP A 275 3.33 -24.79 14.30
C ASP A 275 3.22 -25.58 12.99
N THR A 276 2.16 -25.40 12.23
CA THR A 276 2.21 -25.72 10.80
C THR A 276 2.80 -24.51 10.09
N LYS A 277 4.08 -24.24 10.34
CA LYS A 277 4.91 -23.43 9.43
C LYS A 277 4.73 -24.06 8.06
N ILE A 278 4.06 -23.37 7.13
CA ILE A 278 4.05 -23.81 5.73
C ILE A 278 5.50 -23.64 5.24
N THR A 279 6.27 -24.72 5.35
CA THR A 279 7.65 -24.76 4.89
C THR A 279 7.63 -24.74 3.37
N LYS A 280 8.20 -23.69 2.80
CA LYS A 280 8.55 -23.61 1.38
C LYS A 280 9.58 -24.68 1.10
N GLU A 281 9.21 -25.66 0.28
CA GLU A 281 10.14 -26.69 -0.16
C GLU A 281 10.90 -26.24 -1.42
N ALA A 282 12.00 -26.92 -1.74
CA ALA A 282 12.77 -26.61 -2.93
C ALA A 282 11.90 -26.76 -4.19
N GLY A 283 11.74 -25.68 -4.96
CA GLY A 283 10.90 -25.64 -6.16
C GLY A 283 9.48 -25.12 -5.94
N ASP A 284 9.06 -24.90 -4.69
CA ASP A 284 7.82 -24.17 -4.40
C ASP A 284 7.98 -22.68 -4.73
N LEU A 285 6.88 -22.04 -5.15
CA LEU A 285 6.77 -20.59 -5.18
C LEU A 285 6.01 -20.11 -3.95
N SER A 286 6.42 -18.98 -3.39
CA SER A 286 5.76 -18.38 -2.23
C SER A 286 5.51 -16.91 -2.50
N PHE A 287 4.30 -16.44 -2.25
CA PHE A 287 4.01 -15.01 -2.30
C PHE A 287 2.79 -14.70 -1.46
N ASN A 288 2.84 -13.62 -0.67
CA ASN A 288 1.75 -13.21 0.20
C ASN A 288 1.30 -14.33 1.17
N GLY A 289 2.25 -15.04 1.77
CA GLY A 289 1.93 -16.09 2.73
C GLY A 289 1.30 -17.36 2.18
N VAL A 290 1.14 -17.44 0.86
CA VAL A 290 0.63 -18.61 0.19
C VAL A 290 1.76 -19.27 -0.58
N VAL A 291 1.74 -20.60 -0.58
CA VAL A 291 2.71 -21.42 -1.29
C VAL A 291 2.01 -22.11 -2.45
N LEU A 292 2.49 -21.86 -3.67
CA LEU A 292 2.20 -22.71 -4.81
C LEU A 292 3.16 -23.89 -4.77
N LYS A 293 2.62 -25.05 -4.40
CA LYS A 293 3.38 -26.28 -4.29
C LYS A 293 3.95 -26.68 -5.63
N LYS A 294 5.19 -27.17 -5.64
CA LYS A 294 5.89 -27.62 -6.85
C LYS A 294 5.06 -28.61 -7.67
N SER A 295 4.35 -29.53 -7.02
CA SER A 295 3.47 -30.50 -7.70
C SER A 295 2.40 -29.82 -8.54
N VAL A 296 1.75 -28.77 -8.02
CA VAL A 296 0.73 -27.99 -8.75
C VAL A 296 1.40 -27.09 -9.80
N LEU A 297 2.56 -26.51 -9.48
CA LEU A 297 3.35 -25.74 -10.45
C LEU A 297 3.72 -26.60 -11.67
N ASP A 298 4.19 -27.83 -11.47
CA ASP A 298 4.55 -28.73 -12.56
C ASP A 298 3.34 -29.02 -13.48
N ILE A 299 2.14 -29.16 -12.91
CA ILE A 299 0.89 -29.32 -13.68
C ILE A 299 0.57 -28.06 -14.49
N ILE A 300 0.69 -26.88 -13.87
CA ILE A 300 0.51 -25.59 -14.56
C ILE A 300 1.49 -25.46 -15.72
N LEU A 301 2.77 -25.80 -15.51
CA LEU A 301 3.80 -25.76 -16.55
C LEU A 301 3.51 -26.74 -17.70
N ALA A 302 3.04 -27.95 -17.37
CA ALA A 302 2.63 -28.93 -18.38
C ALA A 302 1.46 -28.41 -19.24
N LYS A 303 0.44 -27.80 -18.62
CA LYS A 303 -0.70 -27.21 -19.33
C LYS A 303 -0.32 -25.97 -20.14
N CYS A 304 0.59 -25.15 -19.63
CA CYS A 304 1.19 -24.04 -20.36
C CYS A 304 1.85 -24.52 -21.65
N LYS A 305 2.64 -25.60 -21.57
CA LYS A 305 3.26 -26.21 -22.75
C LYS A 305 2.24 -26.78 -23.72
N GLU A 306 1.23 -27.49 -23.22
CA GLU A 306 0.18 -28.13 -24.03
C GLU A 306 -0.60 -27.11 -24.88
N HIS A 307 -0.84 -25.92 -24.31
CA HIS A 307 -1.71 -24.92 -24.92
C HIS A 307 -0.99 -23.66 -25.41
N ASP A 308 0.35 -23.68 -25.41
CA ASP A 308 1.21 -22.57 -25.80
C ASP A 308 0.87 -21.27 -25.05
N ILE A 309 0.82 -21.36 -23.72
CA ILE A 309 0.51 -20.24 -22.81
C ILE A 309 1.75 -19.94 -21.97
N LEU A 310 2.05 -18.65 -21.76
CA LEU A 310 3.17 -18.24 -20.90
C LEU A 310 2.96 -18.67 -19.45
N PRO A 311 3.87 -19.48 -18.86
CA PRO A 311 3.89 -19.77 -17.44
C PRO A 311 3.85 -18.55 -16.53
N SER A 312 4.60 -17.49 -16.83
CA SER A 312 4.64 -16.27 -16.01
C SER A 312 3.27 -15.61 -15.93
N TYR A 313 2.51 -15.61 -17.03
CA TYR A 313 1.13 -15.19 -17.05
C TYR A 313 0.24 -16.09 -16.18
N ALA A 314 0.26 -17.40 -16.43
CA ALA A 314 -0.61 -18.36 -15.74
C ALA A 314 -0.36 -18.37 -14.21
N ILE A 315 0.91 -18.39 -13.79
CA ILE A 315 1.29 -18.33 -12.38
C ILE A 315 0.81 -17.03 -11.73
N THR A 316 0.96 -15.90 -12.43
CA THR A 316 0.58 -14.58 -11.91
C THR A 316 -0.93 -14.44 -11.78
N VAL A 317 -1.71 -14.81 -12.81
CA VAL A 317 -3.17 -14.63 -12.81
C VAL A 317 -3.84 -15.54 -11.78
N LEU A 318 -3.36 -16.77 -11.62
CA LEU A 318 -3.88 -17.70 -10.61
C LEU A 318 -3.56 -17.23 -9.17
N HIS A 319 -2.51 -16.43 -8.96
CA HIS A 319 -2.32 -15.72 -7.70
C HIS A 319 -3.26 -14.52 -7.58
N PHE A 320 -3.34 -13.71 -8.64
CA PHE A 320 -4.09 -12.47 -8.65
C PHE A 320 -5.57 -12.68 -8.35
N GLU A 321 -6.16 -13.72 -8.94
CA GLU A 321 -7.57 -14.07 -8.77
C GLU A 321 -7.81 -14.93 -7.54
N GLY A 322 -7.04 -16.02 -7.41
CA GLY A 322 -7.37 -17.11 -6.49
C GLY A 322 -6.45 -17.24 -5.29
N LEU A 323 -5.40 -16.41 -5.21
CA LEU A 323 -4.28 -16.56 -4.28
C LEU A 323 -3.72 -17.99 -4.30
N TRP A 324 -3.51 -18.58 -5.48
CA TRP A 324 -3.09 -19.99 -5.64
C TRP A 324 -3.93 -20.96 -4.79
N GLY A 325 -5.24 -20.72 -4.75
CA GLY A 325 -6.21 -21.55 -4.04
C GLY A 325 -6.47 -21.19 -2.59
N ALA A 326 -5.74 -20.21 -2.02
CA ALA A 326 -5.95 -19.82 -0.63
C ALA A 326 -7.15 -18.88 -0.41
N SER A 327 -7.73 -18.33 -1.49
CA SER A 327 -8.98 -17.55 -1.45
C SER A 327 -10.17 -18.37 -0.92
N ALA A 328 -11.23 -17.71 -0.47
CA ALA A 328 -12.43 -18.39 0.03
C ALA A 328 -13.02 -19.33 -1.04
N VAL A 329 -13.14 -18.84 -2.28
CA VAL A 329 -13.62 -19.61 -3.43
C VAL A 329 -12.63 -20.71 -3.82
N GLY A 330 -11.33 -20.43 -3.80
CA GLY A 330 -10.29 -21.44 -4.07
C GLY A 330 -10.35 -22.63 -3.11
N LYS A 331 -10.60 -22.37 -1.81
CA LYS A 331 -10.72 -23.41 -0.77
C LYS A 331 -12.04 -24.17 -0.83
N ALA A 332 -13.15 -23.46 -1.06
CA ALA A 332 -14.48 -24.06 -1.04
C ALA A 332 -14.82 -24.80 -2.33
N ASP A 333 -14.34 -24.29 -3.47
CA ASP A 333 -14.82 -24.70 -4.79
C ASP A 333 -13.71 -25.18 -5.74
N ASN A 334 -12.45 -25.24 -5.27
CA ASN A 334 -11.28 -25.51 -6.11
C ASN A 334 -11.17 -24.58 -7.33
N ASN A 335 -11.78 -23.40 -7.27
CA ASN A 335 -11.96 -22.51 -8.41
C ASN A 335 -11.08 -21.26 -8.24
N TRP A 336 -9.87 -21.30 -8.80
CA TRP A 336 -8.87 -20.25 -8.56
C TRP A 336 -8.99 -19.09 -9.54
N GLY A 337 -9.79 -19.23 -10.59
CA GLY A 337 -10.02 -18.22 -11.62
C GLY A 337 -11.38 -17.53 -11.53
N GLY A 338 -12.19 -17.84 -10.51
CA GLY A 338 -13.52 -17.23 -10.33
C GLY A 338 -14.56 -17.65 -11.39
N MET A 339 -14.46 -18.86 -11.94
CA MET A 339 -15.34 -19.34 -13.01
C MET A 339 -16.80 -19.41 -12.56
N THR A 340 -17.68 -18.77 -13.33
CA THR A 340 -19.11 -18.62 -12.99
C THR A 340 -19.93 -19.84 -13.41
N TRP A 341 -20.82 -20.30 -12.55
CA TRP A 341 -21.76 -21.40 -12.81
C TRP A 341 -22.70 -21.06 -13.98
N THR A 342 -22.77 -21.96 -14.96
CA THR A 342 -23.58 -21.78 -16.18
C THR A 342 -24.92 -22.52 -16.14
N GLY A 343 -25.29 -23.12 -15.01
CA GLY A 343 -26.48 -23.97 -14.91
C GLY A 343 -26.34 -25.37 -15.52
N LYS A 344 -25.14 -25.75 -15.99
CA LYS A 344 -24.85 -27.06 -16.60
C LYS A 344 -23.58 -27.64 -15.99
N GLY A 345 -23.62 -28.91 -15.61
CA GLY A 345 -22.49 -29.59 -14.98
C GLY A 345 -21.41 -30.05 -15.98
N GLU A 346 -21.81 -30.42 -17.19
CA GLU A 346 -20.89 -30.90 -18.22
C GLU A 346 -20.21 -29.73 -18.93
N ARG A 347 -18.88 -29.66 -18.84
CA ARG A 347 -18.08 -28.61 -19.47
C ARG A 347 -17.55 -29.06 -20.83
N PRO A 348 -17.36 -28.14 -21.79
CA PRO A 348 -16.75 -28.48 -23.09
C PRO A 348 -15.30 -29.01 -22.99
N SER A 349 -14.63 -28.80 -21.86
CA SER A 349 -13.34 -29.40 -21.54
C SER A 349 -13.40 -30.90 -21.19
N GLY A 350 -14.61 -31.45 -21.01
CA GLY A 350 -14.85 -32.81 -20.51
C GLY A 350 -14.91 -32.91 -18.99
N VAL A 351 -14.68 -31.80 -18.28
CA VAL A 351 -14.78 -31.72 -16.81
C VAL A 351 -16.24 -31.65 -16.38
N THR A 352 -16.57 -32.33 -15.29
CA THR A 352 -17.87 -32.20 -14.62
C THR A 352 -17.75 -31.26 -13.42
N VAL A 353 -18.63 -30.28 -13.35
CA VAL A 353 -18.73 -29.31 -12.25
C VAL A 353 -20.12 -29.35 -11.62
N THR A 354 -20.21 -28.84 -10.39
CA THR A 354 -21.49 -28.57 -9.71
C THR A 354 -21.61 -27.09 -9.37
N GLN A 355 -22.77 -26.69 -8.86
CA GLN A 355 -22.96 -25.35 -8.33
C GLN A 355 -22.18 -25.19 -7.02
N GLY A 356 -21.29 -24.20 -6.97
CA GLY A 356 -20.48 -23.87 -5.80
C GLY A 356 -21.05 -22.74 -4.96
N THR A 357 -20.16 -22.00 -4.30
CA THR A 357 -20.52 -20.87 -3.43
C THR A 357 -21.20 -19.74 -4.20
N ALA A 358 -22.01 -18.95 -3.48
CA ALA A 358 -22.69 -17.80 -4.07
C ALA A 358 -21.67 -16.74 -4.48
N ARG A 359 -21.89 -16.12 -5.66
CA ARG A 359 -21.15 -14.94 -6.07
C ARG A 359 -21.65 -13.73 -5.28
N PRO A 360 -20.81 -12.68 -5.19
CA PRO A 360 -21.20 -11.43 -4.58
C PRO A 360 -22.51 -10.87 -5.16
N SER A 361 -23.32 -10.27 -4.29
CA SER A 361 -24.70 -9.89 -4.61
C SER A 361 -24.84 -8.91 -5.79
N ASN A 362 -23.80 -8.10 -6.03
CA ASN A 362 -23.69 -7.16 -7.16
C ASN A 362 -23.40 -7.85 -8.51
N GLU A 363 -22.81 -9.05 -8.49
CA GLU A 363 -22.52 -9.84 -9.70
C GLU A 363 -23.63 -10.88 -9.98
N GLY A 364 -24.23 -11.40 -8.92
CA GLY A 364 -25.27 -12.42 -8.99
C GLY A 364 -24.78 -13.79 -9.44
N GLY A 365 -25.56 -14.82 -9.09
CA GLY A 365 -25.28 -16.21 -9.45
C GLY A 365 -24.34 -16.94 -8.48
N TYR A 366 -23.69 -18.00 -8.97
CA TYR A 366 -22.85 -18.90 -8.20
C TYR A 366 -21.53 -19.16 -8.92
N TYR A 367 -20.49 -19.53 -8.18
CA TYR A 367 -19.26 -20.05 -8.75
C TYR A 367 -19.43 -21.52 -9.17
N MET A 368 -18.58 -22.00 -10.07
CA MET A 368 -18.43 -23.44 -10.33
C MET A 368 -17.66 -24.09 -9.18
N HIS A 369 -18.14 -25.24 -8.72
CA HIS A 369 -17.43 -26.15 -7.84
C HIS A 369 -16.77 -27.27 -8.65
N TYR A 370 -15.45 -27.39 -8.52
CA TYR A 370 -14.65 -28.44 -9.15
C TYR A 370 -14.30 -29.52 -8.14
N SER A 371 -14.30 -30.78 -8.57
CA SER A 371 -13.94 -31.92 -7.71
C SER A 371 -12.49 -31.86 -7.26
N SER A 372 -11.61 -31.24 -8.06
CA SER A 372 -10.19 -31.08 -7.78
C SER A 372 -9.62 -29.81 -8.42
N VAL A 373 -8.43 -29.40 -7.98
CA VAL A 373 -7.66 -28.31 -8.62
C VAL A 373 -7.26 -28.69 -10.04
N ASP A 374 -6.96 -29.97 -10.32
CA ASP A 374 -6.61 -30.46 -11.65
C ASP A 374 -7.77 -30.33 -12.64
N ASP A 375 -9.01 -30.58 -12.18
CA ASP A 375 -10.22 -30.37 -12.96
C ASP A 375 -10.42 -28.89 -13.29
N PHE A 376 -10.22 -28.02 -12.29
CA PHE A 376 -10.25 -26.57 -12.50
C PHE A 376 -9.19 -26.13 -13.52
N LEU A 377 -7.94 -26.56 -13.35
CA LEU A 377 -6.84 -26.21 -14.25
C LEU A 377 -7.15 -26.71 -15.67
N THR A 378 -7.67 -27.93 -15.82
CA THR A 378 -8.07 -28.48 -17.12
C THR A 378 -9.15 -27.62 -17.80
N ASP A 379 -10.21 -27.24 -17.08
CA ASP A 379 -11.29 -26.42 -17.63
C ASP A 379 -10.85 -24.97 -17.90
N TRP A 380 -10.06 -24.38 -17.01
CA TRP A 380 -9.56 -23.01 -17.16
C TRP A 380 -8.60 -22.88 -18.33
N PHE A 381 -7.60 -23.77 -18.44
CA PHE A 381 -6.68 -23.80 -19.58
C PHE A 381 -7.40 -24.10 -20.90
N TYR A 382 -8.46 -24.91 -20.88
CA TYR A 382 -9.29 -25.12 -22.05
C TYR A 382 -9.85 -23.79 -22.58
N LEU A 383 -10.26 -22.84 -21.73
CA LEU A 383 -10.74 -21.54 -22.21
C LEU A 383 -9.66 -20.68 -22.89
N LEU A 384 -8.39 -20.89 -22.53
CA LEU A 384 -7.24 -20.12 -23.00
C LEU A 384 -6.55 -20.70 -24.24
N ARG A 385 -6.81 -21.97 -24.54
CA ARG A 385 -6.19 -22.71 -25.66
C ARG A 385 -6.43 -22.03 -27.01
N ALA A 386 -5.66 -22.41 -28.02
CA ALA A 386 -5.90 -21.98 -29.40
C ALA A 386 -7.35 -22.23 -29.85
N GLY A 387 -8.02 -21.17 -30.34
CA GLY A 387 -9.44 -21.22 -30.71
C GLY A 387 -10.43 -21.15 -29.53
N GLY A 388 -9.94 -21.01 -28.29
CA GLY A 388 -10.74 -20.79 -27.09
C GLY A 388 -11.40 -19.41 -27.02
N SER A 389 -12.15 -19.20 -25.94
CA SER A 389 -12.87 -17.95 -25.66
C SER A 389 -11.92 -16.77 -25.42
N TYR A 390 -10.71 -17.04 -24.90
CA TYR A 390 -9.69 -16.04 -24.66
C TYR A 390 -8.49 -16.25 -25.59
N LYS A 391 -7.88 -15.14 -26.05
CA LYS A 391 -6.83 -15.12 -27.06
C LYS A 391 -5.44 -15.04 -26.43
N VAL A 392 -5.15 -15.99 -25.56
CA VAL A 392 -3.89 -16.03 -24.78
C VAL A 392 -2.84 -16.94 -25.42
N SER A 393 -3.26 -18.05 -26.00
CA SER A 393 -2.37 -19.00 -26.68
C SER A 393 -1.51 -18.29 -27.74
N GLY A 394 -0.19 -18.50 -27.68
CA GLY A 394 0.80 -17.90 -28.56
C GLY A 394 1.24 -16.47 -28.19
N ALA A 395 0.74 -15.90 -27.08
CA ALA A 395 1.21 -14.60 -26.59
C ALA A 395 2.69 -14.66 -26.22
N LYS A 396 3.44 -13.62 -26.59
CA LYS A 396 4.90 -13.54 -26.41
C LYS A 396 5.31 -12.79 -25.16
N THR A 397 4.40 -11.99 -24.62
CA THR A 397 4.60 -11.15 -23.43
C THR A 397 3.43 -11.26 -22.46
N LEU A 398 3.62 -10.86 -21.20
CA LEU A 398 2.53 -10.78 -20.22
C LEU A 398 1.46 -9.81 -20.72
N SER A 399 1.87 -8.67 -21.27
CA SER A 399 0.94 -7.64 -21.75
C SER A 399 0.05 -8.14 -22.90
N GLU A 400 0.60 -8.90 -23.84
CA GLU A 400 -0.17 -9.57 -24.89
C GLU A 400 -1.13 -10.62 -24.33
N ALA A 401 -0.65 -11.47 -23.42
CA ALA A 401 -1.46 -12.51 -22.79
C ALA A 401 -2.65 -11.92 -22.04
N VAL A 402 -2.42 -10.89 -21.22
CA VAL A 402 -3.47 -10.18 -20.48
C VAL A 402 -4.40 -9.47 -21.45
N LYS A 403 -3.91 -8.84 -22.52
CA LYS A 403 -4.80 -8.21 -23.52
C LYS A 403 -5.73 -9.23 -24.17
N GLY A 404 -5.21 -10.42 -24.46
CA GLY A 404 -5.98 -11.56 -24.98
C GLY A 404 -7.09 -12.07 -24.07
N MET A 405 -7.13 -11.66 -22.80
CA MET A 405 -8.22 -11.95 -21.86
C MET A 405 -9.43 -11.02 -22.01
N PHE A 406 -9.30 -9.93 -22.76
CA PHE A 406 -10.33 -8.91 -22.90
C PHE A 406 -10.75 -8.75 -24.35
N MET A 407 -11.95 -8.22 -24.58
CA MET A 407 -12.51 -8.06 -25.93
C MET A 407 -11.62 -7.14 -26.78
N VAL A 408 -10.91 -6.19 -26.14
CA VAL A 408 -9.91 -5.33 -26.79
C VAL A 408 -8.71 -6.11 -27.37
N GLY A 409 -8.44 -7.33 -26.90
CA GLY A 409 -7.50 -8.29 -27.47
C GLY A 409 -8.15 -9.41 -28.29
N GLY A 410 -9.45 -9.31 -28.56
CA GLY A 410 -10.19 -10.26 -29.41
C GLY A 410 -10.77 -11.47 -28.67
N SER A 411 -10.82 -11.46 -27.33
CA SER A 411 -11.59 -12.46 -26.59
C SER A 411 -13.09 -12.32 -26.86
N THR A 412 -13.84 -13.39 -26.59
CA THR A 412 -15.31 -13.38 -26.66
C THR A 412 -15.94 -12.56 -25.54
N TYR A 413 -15.29 -12.49 -24.38
CA TYR A 413 -15.80 -11.84 -23.16
C TYR A 413 -14.66 -11.12 -22.44
N ASP A 414 -14.99 -10.05 -21.72
CA ASP A 414 -14.04 -9.45 -20.78
C ASP A 414 -13.91 -10.34 -19.54
N TYR A 415 -12.66 -10.70 -19.21
CA TYR A 415 -12.39 -11.59 -18.09
C TYR A 415 -12.72 -10.99 -16.72
N ALA A 416 -12.61 -9.67 -16.58
CA ALA A 416 -12.89 -8.96 -15.33
C ALA A 416 -13.70 -7.68 -15.59
N ALA A 417 -14.66 -7.39 -14.70
CA ALA A 417 -15.50 -6.20 -14.79
C ALA A 417 -14.73 -4.87 -14.67
N SER A 418 -13.50 -4.91 -14.14
CA SER A 418 -12.61 -3.74 -14.05
C SER A 418 -12.12 -3.23 -15.41
N GLY A 419 -12.23 -4.06 -16.46
CA GLY A 419 -11.74 -3.75 -17.80
C GLY A 419 -10.21 -3.89 -17.95
N TYR A 420 -9.76 -3.96 -19.20
CA TYR A 420 -8.35 -4.24 -19.54
C TYR A 420 -7.34 -3.30 -18.88
N ASP A 421 -7.53 -1.98 -18.98
CA ASP A 421 -6.53 -0.99 -18.54
C ASP A 421 -6.25 -1.06 -17.03
N ASN A 422 -7.29 -1.27 -16.21
CA ASN A 422 -7.11 -1.44 -14.78
C ASN A 422 -6.50 -2.80 -14.45
N TYR A 423 -6.90 -3.83 -15.19
CA TYR A 423 -6.47 -5.20 -14.96
C TYR A 423 -4.98 -5.39 -15.27
N ILE A 424 -4.48 -4.84 -16.38
CA ILE A 424 -3.07 -4.97 -16.77
C ILE A 424 -2.12 -4.30 -15.76
N VAL A 425 -2.54 -3.18 -15.17
CA VAL A 425 -1.81 -2.49 -14.10
C VAL A 425 -1.67 -3.42 -12.88
N GLY A 426 -2.79 -3.97 -12.40
CA GLY A 426 -2.80 -4.88 -11.25
C GLY A 426 -1.99 -6.17 -11.49
N MET A 427 -2.14 -6.77 -12.67
CA MET A 427 -1.39 -7.96 -13.09
C MET A 427 0.12 -7.70 -13.18
N SER A 428 0.52 -6.57 -13.74
CA SER A 428 1.94 -6.21 -13.89
C SER A 428 2.60 -5.95 -12.54
N SER A 429 1.91 -5.26 -11.62
CA SER A 429 2.36 -5.12 -10.24
C SER A 429 2.46 -6.47 -9.54
N ARG A 430 1.47 -7.36 -9.74
CA ARG A 430 1.45 -8.68 -9.12
C ARG A 430 2.62 -9.54 -9.59
N LEU A 431 2.91 -9.56 -10.89
CA LEU A 431 4.07 -10.27 -11.44
C LEU A 431 5.34 -9.80 -10.74
N LYS A 432 5.59 -8.49 -10.68
CA LYS A 432 6.82 -7.95 -10.08
C LYS A 432 6.94 -8.28 -8.59
N ALA A 433 5.82 -8.29 -7.87
CA ALA A 433 5.81 -8.67 -6.45
C ALA A 433 6.14 -10.16 -6.26
N ILE A 434 5.59 -11.06 -7.09
CA ILE A 434 5.94 -12.49 -7.08
C ILE A 434 7.42 -12.68 -7.44
N GLU A 435 7.91 -11.98 -8.46
CA GLU A 435 9.31 -12.05 -8.89
C GLU A 435 10.29 -11.56 -7.82
N ALA A 436 9.91 -10.56 -7.01
CA ALA A 436 10.74 -10.06 -5.92
C ALA A 436 11.02 -11.13 -4.84
N GLU A 437 10.08 -12.05 -4.61
CA GLU A 437 10.22 -13.14 -3.62
C GLU A 437 10.77 -14.45 -4.20
N ASN A 438 10.66 -14.65 -5.52
CA ASN A 438 10.96 -15.95 -6.15
C ASN A 438 12.00 -15.88 -7.29
N GLY A 439 12.53 -14.70 -7.55
CA GLY A 439 13.29 -14.40 -8.77
C GLY A 439 12.39 -14.34 -10.00
N SER A 440 12.95 -13.95 -11.13
CA SER A 440 12.16 -13.77 -12.35
C SER A 440 11.42 -15.04 -12.77
N LEU A 441 10.15 -14.89 -13.14
CA LEU A 441 9.32 -15.97 -13.67
C LEU A 441 9.60 -16.26 -15.15
N ALA A 442 10.30 -15.36 -15.85
CA ALA A 442 10.69 -15.55 -17.25
C ALA A 442 11.50 -16.84 -17.48
N LYS A 443 12.17 -17.35 -16.43
CA LYS A 443 12.85 -18.66 -16.45
C LYS A 443 11.90 -19.81 -16.81
N PHE A 444 10.63 -19.72 -16.41
CA PHE A 444 9.62 -20.72 -16.72
C PHE A 444 9.12 -20.56 -18.16
N ASP A 445 8.97 -19.33 -18.66
CA ASP A 445 8.55 -19.08 -20.04
C ASP A 445 9.52 -19.69 -21.03
N VAL A 446 10.80 -19.33 -20.92
CA VAL A 446 11.88 -19.83 -21.80
C VAL A 446 12.04 -21.35 -21.69
N GLY A 447 11.77 -21.92 -20.50
CA GLY A 447 11.85 -23.35 -20.27
C GLY A 447 10.65 -24.17 -20.79
N THR A 448 9.53 -23.52 -21.13
CA THR A 448 8.25 -24.21 -21.36
C THR A 448 7.72 -24.02 -22.78
N VAL A 449 7.76 -22.80 -23.32
CA VAL A 449 7.20 -22.48 -24.64
C VAL A 449 8.28 -21.99 -25.61
N GLY A 450 8.16 -22.34 -26.88
CA GLY A 450 9.26 -22.20 -27.86
C GLY A 450 9.43 -20.81 -28.47
N ASN A 451 8.45 -19.91 -28.32
CA ASN A 451 8.42 -18.61 -29.00
C ASN A 451 8.13 -17.47 -28.01
N VAL A 452 9.07 -17.23 -27.09
CA VAL A 452 8.98 -16.17 -26.07
C VAL A 452 9.51 -14.85 -26.62
N GLY A 453 8.79 -13.75 -26.37
CA GLY A 453 9.24 -12.40 -26.73
C GLY A 453 10.28 -11.83 -25.77
N SER A 454 10.71 -10.59 -26.02
CA SER A 454 11.41 -9.85 -24.98
C SER A 454 10.49 -9.64 -23.78
N THR A 455 11.00 -9.83 -22.56
CA THR A 455 10.24 -9.55 -21.34
C THR A 455 9.70 -8.13 -21.33
N ASP A 456 8.46 -7.97 -20.86
CA ASP A 456 7.86 -6.64 -20.72
C ASP A 456 8.76 -5.75 -19.85
N LYS A 457 9.05 -4.54 -20.34
CA LYS A 457 9.70 -3.51 -19.54
C LYS A 457 8.65 -2.87 -18.65
N ILE A 458 8.59 -3.34 -17.41
CA ILE A 458 7.66 -2.85 -16.39
C ILE A 458 8.46 -2.00 -15.41
N GLU A 459 8.19 -0.71 -15.40
CA GLU A 459 8.74 0.25 -14.44
C GLU A 459 7.61 0.75 -13.54
N VAL A 460 7.76 0.55 -12.24
CA VAL A 460 6.81 1.01 -11.23
C VAL A 460 7.44 2.16 -10.48
N ASN A 461 6.92 3.38 -10.66
CA ASN A 461 7.51 4.58 -10.06
C ASN A 461 6.94 4.82 -8.65
N ILE A 462 7.79 5.35 -7.76
CA ILE A 462 7.72 5.24 -6.28
C ILE A 462 6.44 5.80 -5.63
N GLU A 463 5.61 6.54 -6.36
CA GLU A 463 4.33 7.06 -5.84
C GLU A 463 3.12 6.15 -6.15
N GLY A 464 3.28 5.07 -6.92
CA GLY A 464 2.17 4.17 -7.29
C GLY A 464 1.10 4.86 -8.16
N ILE A 465 1.44 6.03 -8.73
CA ILE A 465 0.57 6.79 -9.62
C ILE A 465 0.84 6.41 -11.07
N GLU A 466 2.03 5.92 -11.41
CA GLU A 466 2.43 5.60 -12.78
C GLU A 466 3.07 4.21 -12.87
N ILE A 467 2.52 3.37 -13.73
CA ILE A 467 3.15 2.12 -14.19
C ILE A 467 3.45 2.28 -15.66
N SER A 468 4.72 2.17 -16.05
CA SER A 468 5.10 2.11 -17.46
C SER A 468 5.27 0.65 -17.88
N ILE A 469 4.55 0.25 -18.93
CA ILE A 469 4.62 -1.10 -19.51
C ILE A 469 5.01 -0.92 -20.97
N ASN A 470 6.22 -1.37 -21.35
CA ASN A 470 6.77 -1.23 -22.69
C ASN A 470 6.74 0.21 -23.24
N GLY A 471 6.94 1.19 -22.36
CA GLY A 471 6.91 2.62 -22.71
C GLY A 471 5.52 3.24 -22.77
N VAL A 472 4.44 2.47 -22.51
CA VAL A 472 3.10 3.01 -22.28
C VAL A 472 2.93 3.28 -20.80
N THR A 473 2.78 4.56 -20.44
CA THR A 473 2.53 4.97 -19.05
C THR A 473 1.05 4.91 -18.73
N TYR A 474 0.70 4.09 -17.74
CA TYR A 474 -0.61 4.02 -17.13
C TYR A 474 -0.60 4.85 -15.85
N THR A 475 -1.39 5.92 -15.84
CA THR A 475 -1.65 6.67 -14.61
C THR A 475 -2.82 6.04 -13.85
N ILE A 476 -2.60 5.61 -12.61
CA ILE A 476 -3.68 5.24 -11.68
C ILE A 476 -4.38 6.53 -11.24
N SER A 477 -5.31 7.02 -12.05
CA SER A 477 -6.11 8.18 -11.73
C SER A 477 -7.21 7.79 -10.74
N LYS A 478 -7.17 8.33 -9.51
CA LYS A 478 -8.35 8.37 -8.63
C LYS A 478 -9.40 9.26 -9.29
N LYS A 479 -10.39 8.67 -9.96
CA LYS A 479 -11.63 9.40 -10.26
C LYS A 479 -12.45 9.50 -8.97
N PRO A 480 -12.87 10.71 -8.55
CA PRO A 480 -13.96 10.84 -7.60
C PRO A 480 -15.20 10.21 -8.25
N VAL A 481 -15.89 9.34 -7.52
CA VAL A 481 -17.24 8.90 -7.85
C VAL A 481 -18.19 9.73 -7.01
#